data_AF-A0A7S2L6F8-F1
#
_entry.id   AF-A0A7S2L6F8-F1
#
_cell.length_a   1.000
_cell.length_b   1.000
_cell.length_c   1.000
_cell.angle_alpha   90.00
_cell.angle_beta   90.00
_cell.angle_gamma   90.00
#
_symmetry.space_group_name_H-M   'P 1'
#
loop_
_entity.id
_entity.type
_entity.pdbx_description
1 polymer ?
#
loop_
_entity_poly.entity_id
_entity_poly.type
_entity_poly.pdbx_seq_one_letter_code
_entity_poly.pdbx_strand_id
1 'polypeptide(L)'
;MHSNECIHARTMDDTQRDEIKTRRQDELEALQAFYGHQLRSSLPALSPPPRSGDTSNANDDDDDSEISLTGPWFIELIDNSGNSSSSTYNSYKIPTLEIRLPPHYPLSPPPSSQNASKPTPILHHVDNHNLLTSLQKQALIEELMEMYEPDMDMAIMWAERCREEFLDVDLSVMPTKAADTSNNDAAENNDNCDDKQQSLSIRFLTFNHLLYGKSHKKESQIVSLAGKSGLVGFIVYGTPGIIGLLMHSDDDEDILDFAKECSNRIGKRATVSDFEMNIAHDGGLLSSHEYDSVVVEAEGGRNNGGKNKSSSTSNKKSKSKGTNNNKGNSGNNLNMTGDSSSTPLLVNLLGADRVTATNDSVSIANNKSGLRHFDSLAELKAVLPGGVVQSILGL
;
A
#
# COMPACT_ATOMS: atom_id res chain seq x y z
N MET A 1 41.69 4.31 -45.73
CA MET A 1 41.88 2.99 -45.10
C MET A 1 40.59 2.66 -44.37
N HIS A 2 39.71 1.87 -45.00
CA HIS A 2 38.47 1.39 -44.40
C HIS A 2 38.74 -0.05 -43.96
N SER A 3 38.89 -0.25 -42.65
CA SER A 3 39.04 -1.58 -42.07
C SER A 3 37.68 -2.27 -42.11
N ASN A 4 37.55 -3.26 -43.00
CA ASN A 4 36.44 -4.20 -43.01
C ASN A 4 36.59 -5.12 -41.77
N GLU A 5 36.02 -4.72 -40.64
CA GLU A 5 35.72 -5.66 -39.56
C GLU A 5 34.62 -6.60 -40.07
N CYS A 6 35.06 -7.74 -40.59
CA CYS A 6 34.19 -8.85 -40.92
C CYS A 6 33.59 -9.38 -39.61
N ILE A 7 32.34 -8.99 -39.33
CA ILE A 7 31.55 -9.45 -38.19
C ILE A 7 31.37 -10.97 -38.37
N HIS A 8 32.23 -11.76 -37.76
CA HIS A 8 31.99 -13.17 -37.54
C HIS A 8 30.86 -13.31 -36.52
N ALA A 9 29.62 -13.25 -37.01
CA ALA A 9 28.47 -13.76 -36.28
C ALA A 9 28.72 -15.24 -36.02
N ARG A 10 29.27 -15.56 -34.83
CA ARG A 10 29.41 -16.93 -34.35
C ARG A 10 28.01 -17.53 -34.33
N THR A 11 27.78 -18.44 -35.26
CA THR A 11 26.58 -19.25 -35.33
C THR A 11 26.54 -20.10 -34.06
N MET A 12 25.43 -20.06 -33.32
CA MET A 12 25.24 -21.01 -32.20
C MET A 12 25.37 -22.44 -32.74
N ASP A 13 26.07 -23.28 -32.00
CA ASP A 13 26.17 -24.70 -32.32
C ASP A 13 24.78 -25.34 -32.26
N ASP A 14 24.47 -26.24 -33.18
CA ASP A 14 23.14 -26.85 -33.27
C ASP A 14 22.80 -27.64 -31.99
N THR A 15 23.81 -28.21 -31.33
CA THR A 15 23.70 -28.85 -30.01
C THR A 15 23.10 -27.90 -28.97
N GLN A 16 23.55 -26.64 -28.91
CA GLN A 16 23.05 -25.66 -27.95
C GLN A 16 21.60 -25.27 -28.24
N ARG A 17 21.23 -25.19 -29.52
CA ARG A 17 19.85 -24.86 -29.91
C ARG A 17 18.88 -25.96 -29.49
N ASP A 18 19.26 -27.22 -29.65
CA ASP A 18 18.43 -28.35 -29.27
C ASP A 18 18.31 -28.49 -27.75
N GLU A 19 19.40 -28.21 -27.01
CA GLU A 19 19.37 -28.13 -25.55
C GLU A 19 18.43 -27.01 -25.05
N ILE A 20 18.53 -25.81 -25.63
CA ILE A 20 17.63 -24.68 -25.32
C ILE A 20 16.16 -25.05 -25.56
N LYS A 21 15.86 -25.66 -26.71
CA LYS A 21 14.48 -26.08 -27.03
C LYS A 21 13.98 -27.09 -26.01
N THR A 22 14.78 -28.11 -25.70
CA THR A 22 14.43 -29.16 -24.74
C THR A 22 14.12 -28.54 -23.38
N ARG A 23 15.02 -27.69 -22.86
CA ARG A 23 14.82 -27.05 -21.56
C ARG A 23 13.61 -26.14 -21.48
N ARG A 24 13.34 -25.36 -22.52
CA ARG A 24 12.13 -24.53 -22.56
C ARG A 24 10.87 -25.36 -22.63
N GLN A 25 10.93 -26.52 -23.29
CA GLN A 25 9.78 -27.40 -23.43
C GLN A 25 9.46 -27.99 -22.06
N ASP A 26 10.48 -28.46 -21.35
CA ASP A 26 10.36 -28.96 -19.99
C ASP A 26 9.80 -27.89 -19.03
N GLU A 27 10.29 -26.65 -19.09
CA GLU A 27 9.77 -25.55 -18.27
C GLU A 27 8.32 -25.18 -18.64
N LEU A 28 7.99 -25.16 -19.94
CA LEU A 28 6.64 -24.86 -20.40
C LEU A 28 5.64 -25.94 -19.96
N GLU A 29 6.01 -27.21 -20.03
CA GLU A 29 5.21 -28.32 -19.51
C GLU A 29 5.00 -28.20 -17.99
N ALA A 30 6.05 -27.83 -17.25
CA ALA A 30 5.94 -27.56 -15.82
C ALA A 30 5.00 -26.38 -15.53
N LEU A 31 5.08 -25.29 -16.31
CA LEU A 31 4.17 -24.16 -16.20
C LEU A 31 2.72 -24.56 -16.50
N GLN A 32 2.49 -25.35 -17.55
CA GLN A 32 1.16 -25.84 -17.89
C GLN A 32 0.58 -26.73 -16.78
N ALA A 33 1.41 -27.60 -16.20
CA ALA A 33 1.00 -28.44 -15.08
C ALA A 33 0.68 -27.63 -13.81
N PHE A 34 1.44 -26.56 -13.54
CA PHE A 34 1.31 -25.76 -12.32
C PHE A 34 0.19 -24.71 -12.40
N TYR A 35 0.09 -23.99 -13.52
CA TYR A 35 -0.83 -22.87 -13.70
C TYR A 35 -2.07 -23.21 -14.55
N GLY A 36 -2.02 -24.27 -15.35
CA GLY A 36 -3.12 -24.69 -16.21
C GLY A 36 -3.68 -23.54 -17.06
N HIS A 37 -4.95 -23.19 -16.83
CA HIS A 37 -5.68 -22.16 -17.56
C HIS A 37 -5.18 -20.72 -17.33
N GLN A 38 -4.35 -20.48 -16.31
CA GLN A 38 -3.79 -19.15 -16.02
C GLN A 38 -2.59 -18.81 -16.92
N LEU A 39 -1.99 -19.83 -17.55
CA LEU A 39 -0.90 -19.67 -18.50
C LEU A 39 -1.48 -19.44 -19.91
N ARG A 40 -0.99 -18.40 -20.60
CA ARG A 40 -1.48 -18.01 -21.93
C ARG A 40 -0.33 -17.69 -22.89
N SER A 41 -0.60 -17.87 -24.19
CA SER A 41 0.29 -17.53 -25.30
C SER A 41 0.26 -16.04 -25.69
N SER A 42 -0.82 -15.34 -25.33
CA SER A 42 -0.99 -13.91 -25.59
C SER A 42 -1.80 -13.25 -24.48
N LEU A 43 -1.60 -11.95 -24.27
CA LEU A 43 -2.55 -11.15 -23.49
C LEU A 43 -3.94 -11.26 -24.14
N PRO A 44 -5.02 -11.34 -23.35
CA PRO A 44 -6.37 -11.24 -23.89
C PRO A 44 -6.45 -9.94 -24.68
N ALA A 45 -6.53 -10.08 -26.01
CA ALA A 45 -6.70 -8.94 -26.88
C ALA A 45 -7.93 -8.18 -26.39
N LEU A 46 -7.88 -6.85 -26.38
CA LEU A 46 -9.06 -6.01 -26.27
C LEU A 46 -9.87 -6.16 -27.55
N SER A 47 -10.31 -7.38 -27.84
CA SER A 47 -11.21 -7.67 -28.93
C SER A 47 -12.48 -6.89 -28.62
N PRO A 48 -12.93 -6.00 -29.52
CA PRO A 48 -14.22 -5.35 -29.34
C PRO A 48 -15.27 -6.44 -29.12
N PRO A 49 -16.24 -6.23 -28.21
CA PRO A 49 -17.24 -7.23 -27.89
C PRO A 49 -17.86 -7.74 -29.21
N PRO A 50 -18.03 -9.07 -29.36
CA PRO A 50 -18.58 -9.64 -30.58
C PRO A 50 -19.91 -8.94 -30.86
N ARG A 51 -20.00 -8.28 -32.02
CA ARG A 51 -21.23 -7.63 -32.45
C ARG A 51 -22.30 -8.72 -32.51
N SER A 52 -23.20 -8.69 -31.55
CA SER A 52 -24.39 -9.53 -31.46
C SER A 52 -25.21 -9.37 -32.74
N GLY A 53 -25.07 -10.29 -33.68
CA GLY A 53 -25.69 -10.12 -34.99
C GLY A 53 -25.83 -11.38 -35.85
N ASP A 54 -24.81 -12.22 -35.96
CA ASP A 54 -24.86 -13.35 -36.91
C ASP A 54 -24.75 -14.71 -36.21
N THR A 55 -25.92 -15.30 -35.97
CA THR A 55 -26.10 -16.68 -35.52
C THR A 55 -25.97 -17.66 -36.71
N SER A 56 -24.78 -17.74 -37.32
CA SER A 56 -24.50 -18.80 -38.29
C SER A 56 -23.55 -19.83 -37.69
N ASN A 57 -24.10 -21.01 -37.40
CA ASN A 57 -23.45 -22.28 -37.06
C ASN A 57 -21.98 -22.37 -37.54
N ALA A 58 -21.03 -22.14 -36.64
CA ALA A 58 -19.63 -22.47 -36.84
C ALA A 58 -19.30 -23.61 -35.88
N ASN A 59 -18.70 -24.66 -36.43
CA ASN A 59 -18.24 -25.82 -35.69
C ASN A 59 -17.22 -25.34 -34.63
N ASP A 60 -17.31 -25.90 -33.43
CA ASP A 60 -16.28 -25.82 -32.39
C ASP A 60 -15.01 -26.50 -32.92
N ASP A 61 -14.24 -25.77 -33.74
CA ASP A 61 -12.82 -26.05 -33.90
C ASP A 61 -12.18 -25.50 -32.63
N ASP A 62 -11.95 -26.38 -31.65
CA ASP A 62 -11.14 -26.13 -30.46
C ASP A 62 -9.80 -25.52 -30.93
N ASP A 63 -9.72 -24.18 -30.85
CA ASP A 63 -8.52 -23.41 -31.16
C ASP A 63 -7.53 -23.64 -30.01
N ASP A 64 -6.93 -24.83 -30.01
CA ASP A 64 -5.77 -25.22 -29.21
C ASP A 64 -4.62 -24.28 -29.59
N SER A 65 -4.67 -23.07 -29.03
CA SER A 65 -3.69 -22.02 -29.18
C SER A 65 -2.39 -22.45 -28.51
N GLU A 66 -1.64 -23.32 -29.20
CA GLU A 66 -0.38 -23.88 -28.74
C GLU A 66 0.54 -22.76 -28.26
N ILE A 67 1.00 -22.87 -27.02
CA ILE A 67 1.83 -21.83 -26.41
C ILE A 67 3.22 -21.88 -27.04
N SER A 68 3.63 -20.76 -27.65
CA SER A 68 4.93 -20.70 -28.33
C SER A 68 6.08 -20.92 -27.34
N LEU A 69 6.95 -21.88 -27.69
CA LEU A 69 8.19 -22.17 -26.98
C LEU A 69 9.16 -20.98 -26.93
N THR A 70 9.04 -20.04 -27.89
CA THR A 70 9.91 -18.85 -27.93
C THR A 70 9.45 -17.74 -27.00
N GLY A 71 8.27 -17.87 -26.40
CA GLY A 71 7.60 -16.82 -25.67
C GLY A 71 7.10 -15.67 -26.57
N PRO A 72 6.61 -14.57 -25.96
CA PRO A 72 6.49 -14.37 -24.52
C PRO A 72 5.49 -15.33 -23.86
N TRP A 73 5.69 -15.62 -22.57
CA TRP A 73 4.74 -16.38 -21.76
C TRP A 73 3.98 -15.45 -20.83
N PHE A 74 2.66 -15.64 -20.69
CA PHE A 74 1.81 -14.81 -19.86
C PHE A 74 1.18 -15.64 -18.74
N ILE A 75 1.33 -15.20 -17.49
CA ILE A 75 0.82 -15.91 -16.31
C ILE A 75 -0.11 -14.98 -15.53
N GLU A 76 -1.36 -15.37 -15.36
CA GLU A 76 -2.31 -14.67 -14.49
C GLU A 76 -1.96 -14.94 -13.02
N LEU A 77 -1.77 -13.86 -12.25
CA LEU A 77 -1.23 -13.93 -10.90
C LEU A 77 -2.31 -14.16 -9.83
N ILE A 78 -3.58 -14.00 -10.18
CA ILE A 78 -4.71 -14.21 -9.26
C ILE A 78 -5.62 -15.27 -9.87
N ASP A 79 -5.97 -16.28 -9.07
CA ASP A 79 -6.92 -17.30 -9.46
C ASP A 79 -8.36 -16.79 -9.30
N ASN A 80 -9.09 -16.70 -10.42
CA ASN A 80 -10.50 -16.31 -10.42
C ASN A 80 -11.45 -17.49 -10.75
N SER A 81 -10.92 -18.72 -10.82
CA SER A 81 -11.68 -19.90 -11.22
C SER A 81 -12.82 -20.27 -10.25
N GLY A 82 -12.74 -19.84 -8.99
CA GLY A 82 -13.71 -20.17 -7.95
C GLY A 82 -15.02 -19.38 -7.95
N ASN A 83 -15.16 -18.31 -8.74
CA ASN A 83 -16.27 -17.34 -8.60
C ASN A 83 -17.18 -17.25 -9.84
N SER A 84 -17.50 -18.40 -10.44
CA SER A 84 -18.12 -18.51 -11.77
C SER A 84 -19.60 -18.09 -11.90
N SER A 85 -20.25 -17.56 -10.86
CA SER A 85 -21.72 -17.41 -10.83
C SER A 85 -22.28 -16.00 -11.07
N SER A 86 -21.48 -15.03 -11.50
CA SER A 86 -21.99 -13.66 -11.75
C SER A 86 -21.36 -13.06 -13.00
N SER A 87 -22.07 -13.13 -14.13
CA SER A 87 -21.68 -12.59 -15.44
C SER A 87 -21.68 -11.05 -15.52
N THR A 88 -21.69 -10.35 -14.38
CA THR A 88 -21.81 -8.89 -14.31
C THR A 88 -20.57 -8.23 -13.69
N TYR A 89 -19.53 -9.00 -13.36
CA TYR A 89 -18.29 -8.42 -12.85
C TYR A 89 -17.63 -7.58 -13.95
N ASN A 90 -17.46 -6.30 -13.62
CA ASN A 90 -16.74 -5.30 -14.39
C ASN A 90 -15.46 -5.87 -15.02
N SER A 91 -15.06 -5.28 -16.15
CA SER A 91 -13.84 -5.53 -16.92
C SER A 91 -12.56 -5.25 -16.11
N TYR A 92 -12.39 -5.91 -14.97
CA TYR A 92 -11.18 -5.86 -14.17
C TYR A 92 -10.13 -6.70 -14.88
N LYS A 93 -9.03 -6.06 -15.24
CA LYS A 93 -7.93 -6.75 -15.87
C LYS A 93 -7.10 -7.40 -14.78
N ILE A 94 -6.95 -8.71 -14.85
CA ILE A 94 -6.20 -9.52 -13.90
C ILE A 94 -4.70 -9.15 -14.02
N PRO A 95 -3.99 -8.91 -12.90
CA PRO A 95 -2.54 -8.75 -12.91
C PRO A 95 -1.87 -9.93 -13.62
N THR A 96 -1.06 -9.62 -14.62
CA THR A 96 -0.45 -10.65 -15.48
C THR A 96 1.05 -10.42 -15.57
N LEU A 97 1.84 -11.47 -15.33
CA LEU A 97 3.27 -11.48 -15.59
C LEU A 97 3.53 -11.92 -17.03
N GLU A 98 4.14 -11.05 -17.84
CA GLU A 98 4.73 -11.39 -19.12
C GLU A 98 6.22 -11.69 -18.94
N ILE A 99 6.67 -12.81 -19.48
CA ILE A 99 8.07 -13.24 -19.46
C ILE A 99 8.59 -13.26 -20.89
N ARG A 100 9.49 -12.33 -21.21
CA ARG A 100 10.17 -12.31 -22.52
C ARG A 100 11.45 -13.12 -22.47
N LEU A 101 11.53 -14.15 -23.30
CA LEU A 101 12.66 -15.07 -23.34
C LEU A 101 13.63 -14.71 -24.46
N PRO A 102 14.88 -14.33 -24.17
CA PRO A 102 15.90 -14.12 -25.20
C PRO A 102 16.30 -15.45 -25.82
N PRO A 103 16.80 -15.52 -27.07
CA PRO A 103 17.05 -16.79 -27.77
C PRO A 103 17.96 -17.81 -27.07
N HIS A 104 18.80 -17.36 -26.13
CA HIS A 104 19.76 -18.21 -25.42
C HIS A 104 19.22 -18.81 -24.12
N TYR A 105 18.12 -18.27 -23.58
CA TYR A 105 17.53 -18.73 -22.33
C TYR A 105 17.08 -20.20 -22.43
N PRO A 106 17.30 -21.05 -21.40
CA PRO A 106 17.83 -20.71 -20.06
C PRO A 106 19.35 -20.75 -19.92
N LEU A 107 20.08 -21.08 -20.99
CA LEU A 107 21.53 -21.24 -20.91
C LEU A 107 22.27 -19.92 -20.68
N SER A 108 23.43 -20.03 -20.04
CA SER A 108 24.39 -18.94 -19.95
C SER A 108 24.74 -18.33 -21.32
N PRO A 109 24.66 -17.00 -21.50
CA PRO A 109 25.07 -16.36 -22.74
C PRO A 109 26.58 -16.45 -22.99
N PRO A 110 27.00 -16.27 -24.25
CA PRO A 110 28.41 -16.03 -24.53
C PRO A 110 28.94 -14.82 -23.73
N PRO A 111 30.22 -14.82 -23.32
CA PRO A 111 30.82 -13.73 -22.54
C PRO A 111 30.69 -12.34 -23.21
N SER A 112 30.54 -12.31 -24.54
CA SER A 112 30.35 -11.08 -25.33
C SER A 112 28.96 -10.45 -25.22
N SER A 113 27.98 -11.12 -24.61
CA SER A 113 26.55 -10.76 -24.69
C SER A 113 25.83 -10.85 -23.35
N GLN A 114 26.50 -10.49 -22.24
CA GLN A 114 25.99 -10.66 -20.87
C GLN A 114 24.69 -9.90 -20.56
N ASN A 115 24.40 -8.79 -21.24
CA ASN A 115 23.19 -7.99 -20.95
C ASN A 115 21.99 -8.32 -21.84
N ALA A 116 22.20 -8.79 -23.07
CA ALA A 116 21.13 -9.00 -24.07
C ALA A 116 20.44 -10.38 -23.96
N SER A 117 20.69 -11.10 -22.87
CA SER A 117 20.48 -12.54 -22.79
C SER A 117 19.78 -12.99 -21.52
N LYS A 118 19.34 -12.04 -20.69
CA LYS A 118 18.52 -12.33 -19.53
C LYS A 118 17.03 -12.30 -19.93
N PRO A 119 16.20 -13.21 -19.38
CA PRO A 119 14.75 -13.07 -19.49
C PRO A 119 14.33 -11.72 -18.89
N THR A 120 13.24 -11.15 -19.41
CA THR A 120 12.73 -9.85 -18.95
C THR A 120 11.31 -10.01 -18.42
N PRO A 121 11.07 -9.75 -17.12
CA PRO A 121 9.73 -9.75 -16.55
C PRO A 121 9.04 -8.40 -16.83
N ILE A 122 7.76 -8.45 -17.20
CA ILE A 122 6.91 -7.27 -17.39
C ILE A 122 5.58 -7.52 -16.68
N LEU A 123 5.18 -6.60 -15.81
CA LEU A 123 3.91 -6.67 -15.10
C LEU A 123 2.83 -5.83 -15.77
N HIS A 124 1.78 -6.50 -16.23
CA HIS A 124 0.60 -5.89 -16.83
C HIS A 124 -0.53 -5.78 -15.82
N HIS A 125 -1.37 -4.77 -16.03
CA HIS A 125 -2.63 -4.58 -15.30
C HIS A 125 -2.50 -4.42 -13.77
N VAL A 126 -1.30 -4.18 -13.26
CA VAL A 126 -1.02 -3.95 -11.83
C VAL A 126 -1.44 -2.58 -11.33
N ASP A 127 -1.51 -1.60 -12.24
CA ASP A 127 -1.89 -0.23 -11.92
C ASP A 127 -3.42 -0.08 -11.74
N ASN A 128 -4.18 -1.08 -12.21
CA ASN A 128 -5.61 -1.13 -11.96
C ASN A 128 -5.82 -1.48 -10.49
N HIS A 129 -6.57 -0.65 -9.76
CA HIS A 129 -6.92 -0.81 -8.34
C HIS A 129 -5.83 -0.49 -7.32
N ASN A 130 -4.77 0.24 -7.70
CA ASN A 130 -3.70 0.63 -6.78
C ASN A 130 -3.09 -0.59 -6.05
N LEU A 131 -3.04 -1.76 -6.71
CA LEU A 131 -2.46 -2.97 -6.11
C LEU A 131 -0.98 -2.75 -5.80
N LEU A 132 -0.25 -2.12 -6.72
CA LEU A 132 1.12 -1.69 -6.52
C LEU A 132 1.28 -0.24 -6.96
N THR A 133 2.02 0.54 -6.18
CA THR A 133 2.54 1.84 -6.65
C THR A 133 3.60 1.63 -7.74
N SER A 134 3.83 2.63 -8.59
CA SER A 134 4.88 2.54 -9.62
C SER A 134 6.26 2.26 -9.04
N LEU A 135 6.55 2.75 -7.82
CA LEU A 135 7.80 2.47 -7.12
C LEU A 135 7.88 1.00 -6.66
N GLN A 136 6.81 0.45 -6.09
CA GLN A 136 6.76 -0.96 -5.70
C GLN A 136 6.85 -1.89 -6.92
N LYS A 137 6.15 -1.57 -8.00
CA LYS A 137 6.25 -2.29 -9.27
C LYS A 137 7.69 -2.33 -9.77
N GLN A 138 8.38 -1.19 -9.76
CA GLN A 138 9.77 -1.10 -10.19
C GLN A 138 10.70 -1.91 -9.27
N ALA A 139 10.54 -1.78 -7.95
CA ALA A 139 11.33 -2.54 -6.98
C ALA A 139 11.13 -4.06 -7.13
N LEU A 140 9.88 -4.50 -7.34
CA LEU A 140 9.58 -5.92 -7.60
C LEU A 140 10.23 -6.39 -8.89
N ILE A 141 10.15 -5.63 -9.99
CA ILE A 141 10.81 -5.98 -11.25
C ILE A 141 12.33 -6.08 -11.08
N GLU A 142 12.94 -5.14 -10.35
CA GLU A 142 14.38 -5.17 -10.05
C GLU A 142 14.75 -6.44 -9.26
N GLU A 143 13.97 -6.78 -8.22
CA GLU A 143 14.15 -8.01 -7.45
C GLU A 143 14.05 -9.25 -8.35
N LEU A 144 13.04 -9.36 -9.22
CA LEU A 144 12.91 -10.48 -10.15
C LEU A 144 14.14 -10.60 -11.06
N MET A 145 14.64 -9.48 -11.58
CA MET A 145 15.84 -9.46 -12.42
C MET A 145 17.11 -9.85 -11.65
N GLU A 146 17.19 -9.55 -10.35
CA GLU A 146 18.30 -9.96 -9.47
C GLU A 146 18.28 -11.46 -9.15
N MET A 147 17.09 -12.09 -9.07
CA MET A 147 16.95 -13.53 -8.85
C MET A 147 17.41 -14.38 -10.04
N TYR A 148 17.62 -13.79 -11.23
CA TYR A 148 18.07 -14.54 -12.40
C TYR A 148 19.48 -15.09 -12.23
N GLU A 149 19.58 -16.41 -12.18
CA GLU A 149 20.82 -17.15 -12.34
C GLU A 149 20.84 -17.89 -13.68
N PRO A 150 21.98 -17.92 -14.39
CA PRO A 150 22.08 -18.72 -15.60
C PRO A 150 21.84 -20.20 -15.34
N ASP A 151 21.30 -20.89 -16.35
CA ASP A 151 20.98 -22.31 -16.29
C ASP A 151 19.84 -22.65 -15.29
N MET A 152 19.06 -21.65 -14.85
CA MET A 152 17.86 -21.84 -14.02
C MET A 152 16.55 -21.50 -14.76
N ASP A 153 15.52 -22.28 -14.44
CA ASP A 153 14.14 -22.07 -14.87
C ASP A 153 13.51 -21.02 -13.94
N MET A 154 13.10 -19.89 -14.49
CA MET A 154 12.73 -18.70 -13.71
C MET A 154 11.23 -18.45 -13.72
N ALA A 155 10.49 -19.02 -14.67
CA ALA A 155 9.12 -18.59 -14.91
C ALA A 155 8.19 -18.85 -13.73
N ILE A 156 8.27 -20.05 -13.14
CA ILE A 156 7.52 -20.41 -11.93
C ILE A 156 7.99 -19.55 -10.75
N MET A 157 9.31 -19.41 -10.55
CA MET A 157 9.89 -18.67 -9.43
C MET A 157 9.46 -17.20 -9.42
N TRP A 158 9.51 -16.55 -10.59
CA TRP A 158 9.07 -15.17 -10.74
C TRP A 158 7.58 -15.00 -10.54
N ALA A 159 6.77 -15.91 -11.07
CA ALA A 159 5.33 -15.86 -10.89
C ALA A 159 4.93 -16.04 -9.42
N GLU A 160 5.55 -16.97 -8.68
CA GLU A 160 5.27 -17.16 -7.26
C GLU A 160 5.73 -15.96 -6.42
N ARG A 161 6.92 -15.40 -6.68
CA ARG A 161 7.36 -14.17 -5.98
C ARG A 161 6.42 -13.00 -6.24
N CYS A 162 5.90 -12.87 -7.46
CA CYS A 162 4.88 -11.87 -7.76
C CYS A 162 3.60 -12.15 -6.96
N ARG A 163 3.14 -13.40 -6.89
CA ARG A 163 1.93 -13.78 -6.14
C ARG A 163 2.02 -13.42 -4.67
N GLU A 164 3.16 -13.63 -4.02
CA GLU A 164 3.37 -13.22 -2.63
C GLU A 164 3.09 -11.71 -2.43
N GLU A 165 3.49 -10.86 -3.39
CA GLU A 165 3.23 -9.43 -3.32
C GLU A 165 1.74 -9.09 -3.50
N PHE A 166 0.98 -9.90 -4.25
CA PHE A 166 -0.45 -9.69 -4.46
C PHE A 166 -1.34 -10.38 -3.40
N LEU A 167 -0.85 -11.41 -2.71
CA LEU A 167 -1.58 -12.10 -1.63
C LEU A 167 -1.72 -11.26 -0.37
N ASP A 168 -0.75 -10.37 -0.10
CA ASP A 168 -0.83 -9.41 1.01
C ASP A 168 -1.86 -8.30 0.77
N VAL A 169 -2.33 -8.12 -0.47
CA VAL A 169 -3.41 -7.19 -0.78
C VAL A 169 -4.73 -7.91 -0.55
N ASP A 170 -5.39 -7.62 0.58
CA ASP A 170 -6.67 -8.23 0.96
C ASP A 170 -7.77 -7.92 -0.07
N LEU A 171 -7.91 -8.81 -1.07
CA LEU A 171 -8.90 -8.69 -2.14
C LEU A 171 -10.35 -8.81 -1.63
N SER A 172 -10.56 -9.23 -0.37
CA SER A 172 -11.90 -9.32 0.24
C SER A 172 -12.54 -7.97 0.52
N VAL A 173 -11.73 -6.90 0.58
CA VAL A 173 -12.18 -5.52 0.89
C VAL A 173 -12.52 -4.73 -0.39
N MET A 174 -12.43 -5.34 -1.57
CA MET A 174 -12.88 -4.69 -2.81
C MET A 174 -14.38 -4.42 -2.71
N PRO A 175 -14.82 -3.14 -2.69
CA PRO A 175 -16.23 -2.82 -2.54
C PRO A 175 -16.96 -3.39 -3.74
N THR A 176 -17.74 -4.44 -3.53
CA THR A 176 -18.74 -4.87 -4.48
C THR A 176 -19.72 -3.72 -4.58
N LYS A 177 -19.52 -2.85 -5.58
CA LYS A 177 -20.45 -1.77 -5.89
C LYS A 177 -21.78 -2.46 -6.15
N ALA A 178 -22.66 -2.42 -5.14
CA ALA A 178 -23.95 -3.08 -5.19
C ALA A 178 -24.63 -2.60 -6.47
N ALA A 179 -24.91 -3.54 -7.36
CA ALA A 179 -25.62 -3.24 -8.58
C ALA A 179 -27.04 -2.83 -8.18
N ASP A 180 -27.26 -1.53 -8.04
CA ASP A 180 -28.59 -0.95 -7.90
C ASP A 180 -29.38 -1.30 -9.16
N THR A 181 -30.18 -2.35 -9.00
CA THR A 181 -31.13 -2.83 -9.98
C THR A 181 -32.30 -1.85 -9.97
N SER A 182 -32.17 -0.76 -10.74
CA SER A 182 -33.26 0.15 -11.03
C SER A 182 -34.14 -0.45 -12.14
N ASN A 183 -35.09 -1.29 -11.74
CA ASN A 183 -36.31 -1.46 -12.54
C ASN A 183 -37.24 -0.29 -12.21
N ASN A 184 -37.40 0.60 -13.18
CA ASN A 184 -38.45 1.61 -13.19
C ASN A 184 -39.82 0.94 -13.06
N ASP A 185 -40.53 1.24 -11.98
CA ASP A 185 -41.97 1.47 -12.05
C ASP A 185 -42.35 2.64 -11.14
N ALA A 186 -43.14 3.53 -11.72
CA ALA A 186 -43.38 4.88 -11.28
C ALA A 186 -44.03 4.98 -9.89
N ALA A 187 -43.38 5.71 -8.98
CA ALA A 187 -44.05 6.41 -7.90
C ALA A 187 -43.18 7.61 -7.49
N GLU A 188 -43.73 8.82 -7.62
CA GLU A 188 -43.20 10.05 -7.06
C GLU A 188 -43.01 9.87 -5.54
N ASN A 189 -41.78 9.62 -5.10
CA ASN A 189 -41.40 9.81 -3.71
C ASN A 189 -40.14 10.66 -3.67
N ASN A 190 -40.30 11.80 -3.01
CA ASN A 190 -39.31 12.83 -2.81
C ASN A 190 -38.35 12.34 -1.71
N ASP A 191 -37.53 11.33 -2.04
CA ASP A 191 -36.50 10.84 -1.13
C ASP A 191 -35.36 11.85 -1.13
N ASN A 192 -35.32 12.65 -0.06
CA ASN A 192 -34.12 13.35 0.39
C ASN A 192 -33.01 12.30 0.51
N CYS A 193 -32.18 12.18 -0.53
CA CYS A 193 -30.86 11.59 -0.42
C CYS A 193 -30.06 12.56 0.45
N ASP A 194 -30.16 12.36 1.77
CA ASP A 194 -29.19 12.92 2.71
C ASP A 194 -27.85 12.29 2.33
N ASP A 195 -27.15 12.95 1.39
CA ASP A 195 -25.73 12.79 1.14
C ASP A 195 -25.04 13.11 2.46
N LYS A 196 -24.97 12.11 3.35
CA LYS A 196 -24.20 12.16 4.58
C LYS A 196 -22.75 12.30 4.14
N GLN A 197 -22.31 13.55 4.05
CA GLN A 197 -20.91 13.89 3.85
C GLN A 197 -20.14 13.08 4.87
N GLN A 198 -19.31 12.15 4.38
CA GLN A 198 -18.46 11.35 5.24
C GLN A 198 -17.46 12.30 5.89
N SER A 199 -17.75 12.70 7.13
CA SER A 199 -16.82 13.47 7.94
C SER A 199 -15.69 12.54 8.37
N LEU A 200 -14.50 12.85 7.88
CA LEU A 200 -13.28 12.21 8.33
C LEU A 200 -12.80 12.91 9.60
N SER A 201 -12.64 12.15 10.68
CA SER A 201 -12.13 12.63 11.96
C SER A 201 -10.71 12.12 12.20
N ILE A 202 -9.90 12.88 12.93
CA ILE A 202 -8.60 12.43 13.43
C ILE A 202 -8.66 12.35 14.94
N ARG A 203 -8.36 11.20 15.52
CA ARG A 203 -8.31 10.96 16.97
C ARG A 203 -6.86 10.80 17.41
N PHE A 204 -6.53 11.37 18.57
CA PHE A 204 -5.16 11.39 19.08
C PHE A 204 -5.00 10.51 20.31
N LEU A 205 -4.00 9.64 20.27
CA LEU A 205 -3.54 8.83 21.39
C LEU A 205 -2.19 9.36 21.86
N THR A 206 -2.12 9.80 23.11
CA THR A 206 -0.88 10.27 23.71
C THR A 206 -0.29 9.23 24.66
N PHE A 207 1.03 9.06 24.61
CA PHE A 207 1.79 8.14 25.43
C PHE A 207 2.90 8.91 26.15
N ASN A 208 3.25 8.48 27.37
CA ASN A 208 4.36 9.11 28.12
C ASN A 208 5.65 9.15 27.29
N HIS A 209 6.01 8.03 26.66
CA HIS A 209 7.19 7.92 25.81
C HIS A 209 6.93 6.94 24.66
N LEU A 210 7.32 7.32 23.44
CA LEU A 210 7.49 6.42 22.30
C LEU A 210 8.91 6.59 21.78
N LEU A 211 9.67 5.51 21.66
CA LEU A 211 11.06 5.54 21.19
C LEU A 211 11.21 4.79 19.86
N TYR A 212 11.91 5.39 18.90
CA TYR A 212 12.15 4.80 17.58
C TYR A 212 13.40 3.91 17.60
N GLY A 213 13.34 2.77 16.92
CA GLY A 213 14.48 1.88 16.71
C GLY A 213 14.25 0.43 17.14
N LYS A 214 15.12 -0.47 16.66
CA LYS A 214 14.99 -1.94 16.84
C LYS A 214 15.03 -2.40 18.30
N SER A 215 15.60 -1.60 19.20
CA SER A 215 15.63 -1.85 20.64
C SER A 215 14.26 -1.68 21.32
N HIS A 216 13.31 -1.03 20.66
CA HIS A 216 12.04 -0.60 21.23
C HIS A 216 10.90 -1.53 20.81
N LYS A 217 10.93 -2.75 21.38
CA LYS A 217 10.01 -3.84 21.01
C LYS A 217 8.53 -3.48 21.22
N LYS A 218 8.22 -2.70 22.26
CA LYS A 218 6.83 -2.31 22.57
C LYS A 218 6.27 -1.41 21.49
N GLU A 219 7.05 -0.45 21.01
CA GLU A 219 6.66 0.49 19.98
C GLU A 219 6.48 -0.21 18.63
N SER A 220 7.36 -1.14 18.29
CA SER A 220 7.18 -2.01 17.12
C SER A 220 5.90 -2.86 17.22
N GLN A 221 5.56 -3.36 18.41
CA GLN A 221 4.30 -4.06 18.64
C GLN A 221 3.07 -3.16 18.47
N ILE A 222 3.14 -1.89 18.88
CA ILE A 222 2.04 -0.93 18.69
C ILE A 222 1.78 -0.72 17.20
N VAL A 223 2.84 -0.46 16.41
CA VAL A 223 2.72 -0.27 14.96
C VAL A 223 2.17 -1.54 14.28
N SER A 224 2.67 -2.70 14.69
CA SER A 224 2.18 -3.99 14.17
C SER A 224 0.72 -4.23 14.53
N LEU A 225 0.30 -3.85 15.74
CA LEU A 225 -1.08 -3.96 16.19
C LEU A 225 -1.99 -3.04 15.39
N ALA A 226 -1.60 -1.78 15.16
CA ALA A 226 -2.37 -0.84 14.36
C ALA A 226 -2.57 -1.37 12.93
N GLY A 227 -1.51 -1.94 12.33
CA GLY A 227 -1.60 -2.60 11.03
C GLY A 227 -2.58 -3.78 11.02
N LYS A 228 -2.58 -4.62 12.06
CA LYS A 228 -3.52 -5.76 12.21
C LYS A 228 -4.96 -5.32 12.41
N SER A 229 -5.18 -4.20 13.08
CA SER A 229 -6.49 -3.61 13.31
C SER A 229 -7.00 -2.80 12.10
N GLY A 230 -6.25 -2.75 10.99
CA GLY A 230 -6.63 -1.96 9.82
C GLY A 230 -6.59 -0.44 10.05
N LEU A 231 -5.96 0.02 11.14
CA LEU A 231 -5.93 1.43 11.49
C LEU A 231 -4.92 2.18 10.62
N VAL A 232 -5.35 3.35 10.13
CA VAL A 232 -4.53 4.24 9.31
C VAL A 232 -4.27 5.53 10.09
N GLY A 233 -3.02 6.00 10.03
CA GLY A 233 -2.63 7.12 10.85
C GLY A 233 -1.18 7.51 10.74
N PHE A 234 -0.71 8.21 11.75
CA PHE A 234 0.68 8.59 11.92
C PHE A 234 1.14 8.43 13.36
N ILE A 235 2.46 8.32 13.53
CA ILE A 235 3.14 8.19 14.81
C ILE A 235 4.27 9.21 14.91
N VAL A 236 4.32 9.90 16.04
CA VAL A 236 5.41 10.79 16.45
C VAL A 236 6.09 10.19 17.66
N TYR A 237 7.36 9.85 17.51
CA TYR A 237 8.17 9.37 18.62
C TYR A 237 8.69 10.55 19.45
N GLY A 238 8.80 10.36 20.76
CA GLY A 238 9.22 11.41 21.68
C GLY A 238 8.60 11.31 23.06
N THR A 239 8.54 12.46 23.73
CA THR A 239 7.97 12.67 25.07
C THR A 239 7.20 13.99 25.07
N PRO A 240 5.87 13.98 24.95
CA PRO A 240 5.04 12.77 24.78
C PRO A 240 5.24 12.12 23.40
N GLY A 241 4.95 10.83 23.31
CA GLY A 241 4.75 10.16 22.03
C GLY A 241 3.29 10.27 21.62
N ILE A 242 3.02 10.43 20.32
CA ILE A 242 1.67 10.72 19.81
C ILE A 242 1.37 9.76 18.67
N ILE A 243 0.16 9.21 18.64
CA ILE A 243 -0.39 8.51 17.49
C ILE A 243 -1.66 9.25 17.07
N GLY A 244 -1.74 9.66 15.81
CA GLY A 244 -2.96 10.20 15.21
C GLY A 244 -3.60 9.15 14.31
N LEU A 245 -4.85 8.79 14.57
CA LEU A 245 -5.61 7.80 13.81
C LEU A 245 -6.71 8.51 13.03
N LEU A 246 -6.85 8.19 11.74
CA LEU A 246 -7.91 8.74 10.90
C LEU A 246 -9.07 7.75 10.89
N MET A 247 -10.28 8.28 11.08
CA MET A 247 -11.50 7.49 11.20
C MET A 247 -12.64 8.11 10.40
N HIS A 248 -13.60 7.27 10.03
CA HIS A 248 -14.94 7.74 9.73
C HIS A 248 -15.71 7.92 11.05
N SER A 249 -16.64 8.89 11.08
CA SER A 249 -17.28 9.44 12.29
C SER A 249 -17.98 8.45 13.23
N ASP A 250 -18.16 7.19 12.83
CA ASP A 250 -19.03 6.24 13.52
C ASP A 250 -18.26 5.12 14.27
N ASP A 251 -16.92 5.07 14.19
CA ASP A 251 -16.12 3.91 14.63
C ASP A 251 -15.25 4.15 15.90
N ASP A 252 -15.76 4.87 16.91
CA ASP A 252 -14.97 5.19 18.11
C ASP A 252 -14.53 3.96 18.94
N GLU A 253 -15.28 2.85 18.88
CA GLU A 253 -14.99 1.63 19.65
C GLU A 253 -13.64 1.00 19.25
N ASP A 254 -13.27 1.04 17.97
CA ASP A 254 -12.03 0.45 17.48
C ASP A 254 -10.79 1.15 18.06
N ILE A 255 -10.86 2.46 18.28
CA ILE A 255 -9.78 3.21 18.94
C ILE A 255 -9.69 2.86 20.41
N LEU A 256 -10.83 2.79 21.09
CA LEU A 256 -10.85 2.46 22.51
C LEU A 256 -10.30 1.05 22.74
N ASP A 257 -10.64 0.11 21.88
CA ASP A 257 -10.13 -1.26 21.95
C ASP A 257 -8.64 -1.34 21.59
N PHE A 258 -8.19 -0.60 20.58
CA PHE A 258 -6.76 -0.47 20.28
C PHE A 258 -5.97 0.13 21.45
N ALA A 259 -6.49 1.18 22.10
CA ALA A 259 -5.87 1.82 23.26
C ALA A 259 -5.84 0.89 24.49
N LYS A 260 -6.92 0.14 24.72
CA LYS A 260 -6.99 -0.91 25.76
C LYS A 260 -5.97 -2.02 25.48
N GLU A 261 -5.85 -2.47 24.24
CA GLU A 261 -4.91 -3.53 23.88
C GLU A 261 -3.45 -3.08 24.01
N CYS A 262 -3.13 -1.84 23.62
CA CYS A 262 -1.83 -1.23 23.91
C CYS A 262 -1.52 -1.23 25.42
N SER A 263 -2.52 -0.92 26.25
CA SER A 263 -2.38 -0.89 27.70
C SER A 263 -2.21 -2.27 28.30
N ASN A 264 -3.03 -3.23 27.88
CA ASN A 264 -3.15 -4.56 28.49
C ASN A 264 -2.08 -5.54 28.00
N ARG A 265 -1.82 -5.60 26.68
CA ARG A 265 -0.87 -6.55 26.08
C ARG A 265 0.55 -5.99 26.00
N ILE A 266 0.70 -4.75 25.54
CA ILE A 266 2.01 -4.15 25.29
C ILE A 266 2.57 -3.47 26.55
N GLY A 267 1.69 -3.05 27.45
CA GLY A 267 2.05 -2.32 28.66
C GLY A 267 2.48 -0.89 28.35
N LYS A 268 1.78 -0.22 27.42
CA LYS A 268 1.90 1.19 27.06
C LYS A 268 0.52 1.83 27.21
N ARG A 269 0.36 2.63 28.27
CA ARG A 269 -0.90 3.33 28.55
C ARG A 269 -1.04 4.50 27.59
N ALA A 270 -2.17 4.54 26.89
CA ALA A 270 -2.56 5.64 26.02
C ALA A 270 -3.60 6.52 26.73
N THR A 271 -3.50 7.82 26.55
CA THR A 271 -4.58 8.76 26.86
C THR A 271 -5.22 9.16 25.54
N VAL A 272 -6.52 8.89 25.38
CA VAL A 272 -7.30 9.30 24.21
C VAL A 272 -7.67 10.77 24.39
N SER A 273 -7.43 11.59 23.37
CA SER A 273 -7.87 12.98 23.35
C SER A 273 -9.06 13.11 22.40
N ASP A 274 -10.14 13.70 22.90
CA ASP A 274 -11.37 13.97 22.16
C ASP A 274 -11.24 15.18 21.23
N PHE A 275 -10.10 15.30 20.55
CA PHE A 275 -9.92 16.33 19.55
C PHE A 275 -10.43 15.80 18.22
N GLU A 276 -11.62 16.23 17.81
CA GLU A 276 -12.18 15.90 16.51
C GLU A 276 -11.81 16.98 15.49
N MET A 277 -10.96 16.61 14.53
CA MET A 277 -10.70 17.46 13.37
C MET A 277 -11.58 17.02 12.22
N ASN A 278 -12.66 17.76 11.97
CA ASN A 278 -13.51 17.55 10.81
C ASN A 278 -12.81 18.05 9.54
N ILE A 279 -12.33 17.10 8.74
CA ILE A 279 -11.78 17.38 7.42
C ILE A 279 -12.98 17.39 6.47
N ALA A 280 -13.32 18.56 5.94
CA ALA A 280 -14.35 18.66 4.92
C ALA A 280 -13.93 17.86 3.68
N HIS A 281 -14.92 17.41 2.94
CA HIS A 281 -14.73 16.61 1.72
C HIS A 281 -13.89 17.35 0.67
N ASP A 282 -14.01 18.67 0.63
CA ASP A 282 -13.18 19.56 -0.17
C ASP A 282 -11.85 19.84 0.52
N GLY A 283 -11.36 18.99 1.43
CA GLY A 283 -10.14 19.10 2.24
C GLY A 283 -9.95 20.43 3.00
N GLY A 284 -11.00 21.26 3.08
CA GLY A 284 -11.05 22.43 3.93
C GLY A 284 -11.12 22.03 5.40
N LEU A 285 -10.52 22.84 6.27
CA LEU A 285 -10.71 22.69 7.70
C LEU A 285 -11.99 23.40 8.13
N LEU A 286 -12.94 22.65 8.68
CA LEU A 286 -14.06 23.21 9.41
C LEU A 286 -13.64 23.33 10.88
N SER A 287 -13.49 24.56 11.36
CA SER A 287 -13.22 24.82 12.77
C SER A 287 -14.50 24.61 13.58
N SER A 288 -14.60 23.49 14.30
CA SER A 288 -15.59 23.30 15.37
C SER A 288 -14.92 23.53 16.73
N HIS A 289 -15.40 24.54 17.46
CA HIS A 289 -14.97 24.89 18.81
C HIS A 289 -16.03 24.42 19.82
N GLU A 290 -15.73 23.36 20.58
CA GLU A 290 -16.08 23.11 22.00
C GLU A 290 -15.52 21.72 22.40
N TYR A 291 -14.77 21.61 23.50
CA TYR A 291 -14.11 20.35 23.92
C TYR A 291 -14.27 20.07 25.42
N ASP A 292 -14.74 18.86 25.74
CA ASP A 292 -14.61 18.19 27.04
C ASP A 292 -13.55 17.08 26.92
N SER A 293 -12.72 16.88 27.95
CA SER A 293 -11.63 15.88 27.97
C SER A 293 -12.04 14.69 28.84
N VAL A 294 -12.17 13.49 28.26
CA VAL A 294 -12.46 12.26 29.02
C VAL A 294 -11.17 11.46 29.26
N VAL A 295 -10.72 11.40 30.52
CA VAL A 295 -9.61 10.52 30.91
C VAL A 295 -10.14 9.11 31.17
N VAL A 296 -9.87 8.18 30.27
CA VAL A 296 -10.16 6.75 30.49
C VAL A 296 -9.05 6.13 31.33
N GLU A 297 -9.20 6.10 32.65
CA GLU A 297 -8.33 5.31 33.52
C GLU A 297 -8.76 3.82 33.48
N ALA A 298 -8.03 3.00 32.75
CA ALA A 298 -8.19 1.55 32.85
C ALA A 298 -7.74 1.07 34.25
N GLU A 299 -8.68 0.60 35.06
CA GLU A 299 -8.43 0.02 36.38
C GLU A 299 -7.56 -1.25 36.27
N GLY A 300 -6.24 -1.06 36.29
CA GLY A 300 -5.28 -2.15 36.43
C GLY A 300 -5.18 -2.58 37.90
N GLY A 301 -5.80 -3.73 38.21
CA GLY A 301 -5.74 -4.38 39.52
C GLY A 301 -4.32 -4.49 40.08
N ARG A 302 -4.13 -3.91 41.27
CA ARG A 302 -2.89 -3.98 42.06
C ARG A 302 -2.81 -5.32 42.78
N ASN A 303 -1.76 -6.10 42.53
CA ASN A 303 -1.27 -7.09 43.48
C ASN A 303 -0.10 -6.52 44.30
N ASN A 304 -0.30 -6.52 45.62
CA ASN A 304 0.61 -6.04 46.65
C ASN A 304 1.72 -7.04 46.98
N GLY A 305 2.87 -6.50 47.39
CA GLY A 305 3.96 -7.21 48.08
C GLY A 305 5.31 -6.65 47.62
N GLY A 306 5.91 -5.63 48.22
CA GLY A 306 6.05 -5.35 49.64
C GLY A 306 7.47 -5.71 50.07
N LYS A 307 8.39 -4.74 50.10
CA LYS A 307 9.48 -4.62 51.10
C LYS A 307 10.25 -3.31 50.92
N ASN A 308 10.12 -2.48 51.95
CA ASN A 308 10.84 -1.24 52.18
C ASN A 308 12.35 -1.45 52.25
N LYS A 309 13.12 -0.49 51.72
CA LYS A 309 14.36 -0.03 52.36
C LYS A 309 14.63 1.43 51.99
N SER A 310 14.59 2.25 53.03
CA SER A 310 14.95 3.65 53.10
C SER A 310 16.45 3.88 52.90
N SER A 311 16.83 4.93 52.17
CA SER A 311 18.04 5.70 52.47
C SER A 311 17.98 7.10 51.86
N SER A 312 18.04 8.08 52.76
CA SER A 312 18.43 9.48 52.60
C SER A 312 19.65 9.71 51.68
N THR A 313 19.70 10.83 50.94
CA THR A 313 20.59 11.98 51.24
C THR A 313 20.48 13.18 50.28
N SER A 314 20.58 14.36 50.89
CA SER A 314 21.28 15.59 50.47
C SER A 314 20.84 16.43 49.25
N ASN A 315 20.32 17.61 49.60
CA ASN A 315 20.53 18.93 49.00
C ASN A 315 21.71 19.09 48.01
N LYS A 316 21.43 19.70 46.85
CA LYS A 316 22.38 20.63 46.22
C LYS A 316 21.66 21.79 45.53
N LYS A 317 22.06 22.97 45.96
CA LYS A 317 21.67 24.32 45.56
C LYS A 317 22.52 24.74 44.36
N SER A 318 21.93 25.13 43.25
CA SER A 318 22.64 25.78 42.14
C SER A 318 21.88 27.04 41.70
N LYS A 319 22.56 28.17 41.87
CA LYS A 319 22.25 29.48 41.29
C LYS A 319 22.62 29.44 39.81
N SER A 320 21.81 30.03 38.94
CA SER A 320 22.31 30.64 37.70
C SER A 320 21.61 31.99 37.47
N LYS A 321 22.45 33.03 37.41
CA LYS A 321 22.15 34.36 36.89
C LYS A 321 22.26 34.34 35.36
N GLY A 322 21.51 35.22 34.69
CA GLY A 322 22.03 35.92 33.50
C GLY A 322 21.14 35.93 32.25
N THR A 323 20.37 37.02 32.11
CA THR A 323 20.25 37.89 30.90
C THR A 323 20.64 37.32 29.54
N ASN A 324 19.77 37.41 28.52
CA ASN A 324 19.66 38.60 27.64
C ASN A 324 18.59 38.45 26.55
N ASN A 325 18.01 39.60 26.19
CA ASN A 325 17.19 39.83 25.02
C ASN A 325 17.99 39.61 23.72
N ASN A 326 17.37 39.02 22.69
CA ASN A 326 17.60 39.52 21.35
C ASN A 326 16.42 39.31 20.41
N LYS A 327 16.18 40.38 19.66
CA LYS A 327 15.09 40.68 18.74
C LYS A 327 15.55 40.23 17.35
N GLY A 328 14.72 39.49 16.61
CA GLY A 328 15.06 39.00 15.27
C GLY A 328 13.79 38.79 14.46
N ASN A 329 13.30 39.89 13.90
CA ASN A 329 12.19 39.95 12.95
C ASN A 329 12.75 39.61 11.55
N SER A 330 12.19 38.62 10.85
CA SER A 330 12.28 38.52 9.40
C SER A 330 11.09 37.74 8.88
N GLY A 331 10.14 38.47 8.32
CA GLY A 331 9.02 37.89 7.58
C GLY A 331 9.48 37.42 6.20
N ASN A 332 8.98 36.26 5.80
CA ASN A 332 8.91 35.84 4.40
C ASN A 332 7.44 35.59 4.10
N ASN A 333 6.79 36.57 3.46
CA ASN A 333 5.51 36.39 2.80
C ASN A 333 5.76 35.60 1.50
N LEU A 334 5.37 34.32 1.47
CA LEU A 334 5.13 33.62 0.22
C LEU A 334 3.67 33.86 -0.19
N ASN A 335 3.49 34.68 -1.23
CA ASN A 335 2.27 34.72 -2.01
C ASN A 335 2.17 33.41 -2.80
N MET A 336 1.27 32.51 -2.39
CA MET A 336 0.81 31.40 -3.22
C MET A 336 -0.53 31.80 -3.81
N THR A 337 -0.53 32.09 -5.11
CA THR A 337 -1.71 32.34 -5.92
C THR A 337 -2.38 31.03 -6.29
N GLY A 338 -3.60 30.86 -5.78
CA GLY A 338 -4.72 30.05 -6.27
C GLY A 338 -4.44 28.85 -7.19
N ASP A 339 -4.41 27.67 -6.59
CA ASP A 339 -5.13 26.49 -7.10
C ASP A 339 -5.65 25.72 -5.87
N SER A 340 -6.97 25.68 -5.71
CA SER A 340 -7.67 25.13 -4.55
C SER A 340 -7.80 23.61 -4.64
N SER A 341 -6.67 22.89 -4.68
CA SER A 341 -6.67 21.46 -4.37
C SER A 341 -6.34 21.31 -2.90
N SER A 342 -7.31 20.88 -2.14
CA SER A 342 -7.29 20.68 -0.69
C SER A 342 -6.75 19.32 -0.25
N THR A 343 -6.08 18.67 -1.18
CA THR A 343 -5.21 17.51 -0.97
C THR A 343 -3.97 17.76 -0.10
N PRO A 344 -3.45 18.98 0.21
CA PRO A 344 -2.14 19.07 0.84
C PRO A 344 -2.18 18.56 2.28
N LEU A 345 -3.27 18.72 3.04
CA LEU A 345 -3.25 18.29 4.45
C LEU A 345 -3.16 16.77 4.59
N LEU A 346 -4.05 16.03 3.93
CA LEU A 346 -4.05 14.58 3.99
C LEU A 346 -2.80 14.00 3.35
N VAL A 347 -2.36 14.52 2.21
CA VAL A 347 -1.10 14.12 1.57
C VAL A 347 0.11 14.42 2.47
N ASN A 348 0.12 15.57 3.15
CA ASN A 348 1.18 15.93 4.08
C ASN A 348 1.11 15.13 5.38
N LEU A 349 -0.04 14.58 5.77
CA LEU A 349 -0.21 13.75 6.96
C LEU A 349 0.11 12.29 6.69
N LEU A 350 -0.44 11.71 5.63
CA LEU A 350 -0.38 10.29 5.32
C LEU A 350 0.65 9.92 4.26
N GLY A 351 1.14 10.90 3.49
CA GLY A 351 1.95 10.67 2.30
C GLY A 351 1.09 10.64 1.03
N ALA A 352 1.68 11.07 -0.09
CA ALA A 352 1.02 11.07 -1.40
C ALA A 352 0.65 9.65 -1.88
N ASP A 353 1.33 8.64 -1.33
CA ASP A 353 1.15 7.24 -1.67
C ASP A 353 -0.05 6.58 -0.96
N ARG A 354 -0.73 7.33 -0.07
CA ARG A 354 -1.86 6.85 0.75
C ARG A 354 -3.16 7.63 0.53
N VAL A 355 -3.11 8.75 -0.17
CA VAL A 355 -4.25 9.64 -0.42
C VAL A 355 -4.50 9.70 -1.90
N THR A 356 -5.66 9.19 -2.34
CA THR A 356 -6.09 9.28 -3.73
C THR A 356 -7.19 10.33 -3.83
N ALA A 357 -6.93 11.39 -4.59
CA ALA A 357 -7.95 12.38 -4.89
C ALA A 357 -8.65 11.98 -6.19
N THR A 358 -9.96 11.79 -6.13
CA THR A 358 -10.83 11.74 -7.30
C THR A 358 -11.54 13.09 -7.46
N ASN A 359 -12.12 13.36 -8.63
CA ASN A 359 -12.80 14.65 -8.89
C ASN A 359 -13.90 14.95 -7.86
N ASP A 360 -14.47 13.91 -7.25
CA ASP A 360 -15.65 14.00 -6.39
C ASP A 360 -15.45 13.38 -5.00
N SER A 361 -14.23 12.99 -4.60
CA SER A 361 -13.90 12.59 -3.22
C SER A 361 -12.41 12.31 -2.97
N VAL A 362 -11.98 12.53 -1.72
CA VAL A 362 -10.68 12.07 -1.23
C VAL A 362 -10.87 10.70 -0.56
N SER A 363 -10.30 9.66 -1.16
CA SER A 363 -10.26 8.32 -0.57
C SER A 363 -8.88 8.05 0.03
N ILE A 364 -8.86 7.54 1.26
CA ILE A 364 -7.65 7.00 1.87
C ILE A 364 -7.51 5.55 1.38
N ALA A 365 -6.34 5.20 0.87
CA ALA A 365 -6.09 3.83 0.44
C ALA A 365 -6.07 2.89 1.66
N ASN A 366 -7.13 2.11 1.84
CA ASN A 366 -7.25 1.12 2.93
C ASN A 366 -6.19 0.00 2.86
N ASN A 367 -5.54 -0.15 1.70
CA ASN A 367 -4.64 -1.27 1.40
C ASN A 367 -3.22 -1.12 2.03
N LYS A 368 -2.95 -0.03 2.75
CA LYS A 368 -1.68 0.19 3.47
C LYS A 368 -1.96 0.42 4.95
N SER A 369 -2.29 -0.66 5.66
CA SER A 369 -2.40 -0.60 7.11
C SER A 369 -1.08 -0.14 7.75
N GLY A 370 -1.17 0.67 8.81
CA GLY A 370 0.00 1.12 9.56
C GLY A 370 0.18 2.64 9.63
N LEU A 371 1.09 3.06 10.50
CA LEU A 371 1.27 4.46 10.90
C LEU A 371 2.44 5.09 10.13
N ARG A 372 2.23 6.25 9.49
CA ARG A 372 3.33 7.03 8.93
C ARG A 372 4.19 7.62 10.05
N HIS A 373 5.50 7.57 9.88
CA HIS A 373 6.45 8.13 10.83
C HIS A 373 6.70 9.62 10.61
N PHE A 374 6.72 10.38 11.70
CA PHE A 374 7.30 11.73 11.76
C PHE A 374 8.51 11.73 12.70
N ASP A 375 9.60 12.36 12.28
CA ASP A 375 10.86 12.37 13.04
C ASP A 375 10.79 13.31 14.25
N SER A 376 9.88 14.29 14.22
CA SER A 376 9.72 15.23 15.32
C SER A 376 8.32 15.87 15.38
N LEU A 377 8.00 16.40 16.57
CA LEU A 377 6.81 17.25 16.75
C LEU A 377 6.86 18.53 15.91
N ALA A 378 8.05 19.03 15.57
CA ALA A 378 8.20 20.22 14.72
C ALA A 378 7.74 19.94 13.29
N GLU A 379 8.01 18.73 12.79
CA GLU A 379 7.54 18.26 11.50
C GLU A 379 6.02 18.13 11.49
N LEU A 380 5.44 17.51 12.53
CA LEU A 380 3.98 17.42 12.66
C LEU A 380 3.33 18.81 12.74
N LYS A 381 3.92 19.77 13.46
CA LYS A 381 3.46 21.17 13.53
C LYS A 381 3.51 21.90 12.20
N ALA A 382 4.42 21.52 11.30
CA ALA A 382 4.48 22.11 9.97
C ALA A 382 3.35 21.60 9.06
N VAL A 383 2.78 20.43 9.39
CA VAL A 383 1.69 19.81 8.64
C VAL A 383 0.33 20.18 9.20
N LEU A 384 0.17 20.13 10.52
CA LEU A 384 -1.11 20.42 11.18
C LEU A 384 -1.38 21.93 11.27
N PRO A 385 -2.65 22.34 11.17
CA PRO A 385 -3.05 23.74 11.37
C PRO A 385 -2.61 24.27 12.74
N GLY A 386 -2.17 25.53 12.77
CA GLY A 386 -1.75 26.18 14.01
C GLY A 386 -2.88 26.18 15.04
N GLY A 387 -2.64 25.59 16.21
CA GLY A 387 -3.62 25.42 17.29
C GLY A 387 -3.89 23.96 17.65
N VAL A 388 -3.93 23.07 16.65
CA VAL A 388 -4.23 21.64 16.85
C VAL A 388 -3.21 20.98 17.77
N VAL A 389 -1.92 21.25 17.53
CA VAL A 389 -0.83 20.66 18.32
C VAL A 389 -0.82 21.19 19.76
N GLN A 390 -1.23 22.44 19.99
CA GLN A 390 -1.39 22.96 21.35
C GLN A 390 -2.50 22.23 22.09
N SER A 391 -3.66 22.05 21.44
CA SER A 391 -4.81 21.31 22.00
C SER A 391 -4.46 19.86 22.35
N ILE A 392 -3.75 19.14 21.46
CA ILE A 392 -3.33 17.75 21.71
C ILE A 392 -2.38 17.64 22.91
N LEU A 393 -1.51 18.64 23.09
CA LEU A 393 -0.52 18.64 24.18
C LEU A 393 -1.06 19.21 25.49
N GLY A 394 -2.31 19.71 25.51
CA GLY A 394 -2.86 20.45 26.64
C GLY A 394 -2.05 21.70 26.99
N LEU A 395 -1.50 22.39 25.98
CA LEU A 395 -0.64 23.58 26.12
C LEU A 395 -1.36 24.90 25.86
#